data_AF-A0A523IWT5-F1
#
_entry.id   AF-A0A523IWT5-F1
#
_cell.length_a   1.000
_cell.length_b   1.000
_cell.length_c   1.000
_cell.angle_alpha   90.00
_cell.angle_beta   90.00
_cell.angle_gamma   90.00
#
_symmetry.space_group_name_H-M   'P 1'
#
loop_
_entity.id
_entity.type
_entity.pdbx_description
1 polymer ?
#
loop_
_entity_poly.entity_id
_entity_poly.type
_entity_poly.pdbx_seq_one_letter_code
_entity_poly.pdbx_strand_id
1 'polypeptide(L)' 'MPSLIDEPARIAAEGNKPKRIEEYIGYVSSGTDAVSIARAGEWVQYSTPELEGAVYVAVCLPAFSPQIVHRER' A
#
# COMPACT_ATOMS: atom_id res chain seq x y z
N MET A 1 1.15 -17.80 -16.10
CA MET A 1 2.59 -17.89 -15.80
C MET A 1 2.91 -16.89 -14.70
N PRO A 2 3.76 -17.21 -13.72
CA PRO A 2 4.23 -16.23 -12.74
C PRO A 2 5.15 -15.20 -13.41
N SER A 3 5.03 -13.93 -13.03
CA SER A 3 5.90 -12.84 -13.45
C SER A 3 6.72 -12.35 -12.25
N LEU A 4 8.02 -12.15 -12.45
CA LEU A 4 8.89 -11.57 -11.43
C LEU A 4 8.80 -10.04 -11.48
N ILE A 5 8.71 -9.41 -10.31
CA ILE A 5 8.78 -7.96 -10.17
C ILE A 5 10.11 -7.66 -9.46
N ASP A 6 11.09 -7.21 -10.24
CA ASP A 6 12.46 -7.02 -9.76
C ASP A 6 12.61 -5.78 -8.88
N GLU A 7 11.85 -4.71 -9.17
CA GLU A 7 11.89 -3.44 -8.46
C GLU A 7 10.47 -2.92 -8.15
N PRO A 8 10.27 -2.27 -6.99
CA PRO A 8 8.98 -1.69 -6.65
C PRO A 8 8.72 -0.40 -7.43
N ALA A 9 7.45 -0.13 -7.71
CA ALA A 9 7.01 1.20 -8.11
C ALA A 9 7.19 2.18 -6.95
N ARG A 10 7.76 3.36 -7.24
CA ARG A 10 7.92 4.45 -6.26
C ARG A 10 6.79 5.45 -6.42
N ILE A 11 5.95 5.55 -5.41
CA ILE A 11 4.78 6.44 -5.41
C ILE A 11 5.00 7.51 -4.35
N ALA A 12 4.75 8.78 -4.70
CA ALA A 12 4.67 9.84 -3.71
C ALA A 12 3.34 9.70 -2.97
N ALA A 13 3.39 9.51 -1.65
CA ALA A 13 2.14 9.51 -0.87
C ALA A 13 1.73 10.95 -0.59
N GLU A 14 0.43 11.24 -0.67
CA GLU A 14 -0.07 12.56 -0.31
C GLU A 14 0.07 12.81 1.20
N GLY A 15 0.30 14.08 1.56
CA GLY A 15 0.36 14.54 2.95
C GLY A 15 1.45 15.58 3.22
N ASN A 16 1.60 15.93 4.50
CA ASN A 16 2.43 17.04 4.94
C ASN A 16 3.93 16.72 5.09
N LYS A 17 4.31 15.44 5.01
CA LYS A 17 5.71 15.00 5.06
C LYS A 17 6.08 14.36 3.74
N PRO A 18 7.35 14.48 3.29
CA PRO A 18 7.82 13.73 2.14
C PRO A 18 7.76 12.23 2.44
N LYS A 19 6.75 11.56 1.88
CA LYS A 19 6.49 10.12 2.04
C LYS A 19 6.62 9.44 0.70
N ARG A 20 7.28 8.29 0.71
CA ARG A 20 7.41 7.41 -0.45
C ARG A 20 6.82 6.05 -0.11
N ILE A 21 6.17 5.44 -1.09
CA ILE A 21 5.70 4.06 -1.06
C ILE A 21 6.51 3.27 -2.07
N GLU A 22 7.14 2.20 -1.61
CA GLU A 22 7.73 1.16 -2.46
C GLU A 22 6.74 0.00 -2.63
N GLU A 23 5.90 0.08 -3.68
CA GLU A 23 4.87 -0.91 -4.00
C GLU A 23 5.45 -2.01 -4.91
N TYR A 24 5.40 -3.27 -4.46
CA TYR A 24 5.83 -4.43 -5.26
C TYR A 24 4.69 -5.04 -6.07
N ILE A 25 3.48 -5.10 -5.52
CA ILE A 25 2.28 -5.57 -6.24
C ILE A 25 1.17 -4.55 -5.95
N GLY A 26 0.38 -4.19 -6.95
CA GLY A 26 -0.71 -3.24 -6.83
C GLY A 26 -0.95 -2.49 -8.14
N TYR A 27 -1.70 -1.41 -8.06
CA TYR A 27 -2.22 -0.72 -9.23
C TYR A 27 -1.11 -0.11 -10.09
N VAL A 28 -0.06 0.43 -9.45
CA VAL A 28 1.02 1.11 -10.16
C VAL A 28 2.09 0.12 -10.63
N SER A 29 2.42 -0.88 -9.80
CA SER A 29 3.47 -1.86 -10.08
C SER A 29 3.05 -2.99 -11.03
N SER A 30 1.83 -3.52 -10.89
CA SER A 30 1.35 -4.69 -11.65
C SER A 30 -0.04 -4.52 -12.28
N GLY A 31 -0.67 -3.35 -12.14
CA GLY A 31 -1.97 -3.04 -12.75
C GLY A 31 -3.16 -3.72 -12.09
N THR A 32 -2.99 -4.31 -10.90
CA THR A 32 -4.06 -4.99 -10.16
C THR A 32 -4.60 -4.12 -9.03
N ASP A 33 -5.92 -4.10 -8.88
CA ASP A 33 -6.64 -3.46 -7.77
C ASP A 33 -6.94 -4.45 -6.62
N ALA A 34 -6.76 -5.75 -6.86
CA ALA A 34 -7.15 -6.80 -5.91
C ALA A 34 -6.19 -6.97 -4.72
N VAL A 35 -4.93 -6.58 -4.87
CA VAL A 35 -3.91 -6.77 -3.83
C VAL A 35 -2.83 -5.69 -3.94
N SER A 36 -2.45 -5.13 -2.78
CA SER A 36 -1.28 -4.26 -2.65
C SER A 36 -0.26 -4.88 -1.70
N ILE A 37 1.00 -4.94 -2.09
CA ILE A 37 2.12 -5.45 -1.28
C ILE A 37 3.22 -4.40 -1.20
N ALA A 38 3.50 -3.95 0.01
CA ALA A 38 4.61 -3.06 0.35
C ALA A 38 5.49 -3.71 1.43
N ARG A 39 6.74 -3.24 1.57
CA ARG A 39 7.66 -3.71 2.62
C ARG A 39 7.33 -3.08 3.97
N ALA A 40 7.76 -3.75 5.05
CA ALA A 40 7.64 -3.19 6.39
C ALA A 40 8.40 -1.85 6.49
N GLY A 41 7.77 -0.86 7.13
CA GLY A 41 8.31 0.49 7.26
C GLY A 41 7.91 1.45 6.14
N GLU A 42 7.31 0.95 5.06
CA GLU A 42 6.74 1.78 4.00
C GLU A 42 5.42 2.42 4.43
N TRP A 43 5.11 3.58 3.84
CA TRP A 43 3.78 4.18 3.97
C TRP A 43 2.79 3.46 3.06
N VAL A 44 1.54 3.34 3.51
CA VAL A 44 0.43 2.86 2.68
C VAL A 44 -0.68 3.88 2.75
N GLN A 45 -1.22 4.25 1.59
CA GLN A 45 -2.38 5.13 1.46
C GLN A 45 -3.49 4.37 0.76
N TYR A 46 -4.70 4.45 1.31
CA TYR A 46 -5.90 3.95 0.65
C TYR A 46 -6.60 5.12 -0.03
N SER A 47 -6.94 4.94 -1.30
CA SER A 47 -7.83 5.83 -2.03
C SER A 47 -8.99 5.00 -2.54
N THR A 48 -10.21 5.49 -2.34
CA THR A 48 -11.44 4.84 -2.79
C THR A 48 -12.25 5.89 -3.54
N PRO A 49 -11.89 6.18 -4.80
CA PRO A 49 -12.55 7.21 -5.59
C PRO A 49 -13.99 6.82 -5.98
N GLU A 50 -14.31 5.53 -6.00
CA GLU A 50 -15.64 5.02 -6.30
C GLU A 50 -16.64 5.31 -5.18
N LEU A 51 -17.84 5.76 -5.56
CA LEU A 51 -18.92 6.09 -4.61
C LEU A 51 -19.43 4.88 -3.81
N GLU A 52 -19.26 3.66 -4.35
CA GLU A 52 -19.68 2.42 -3.70
C GLU A 52 -18.76 2.02 -2.54
N GLY A 53 -17.59 2.67 -2.42
CA GLY A 53 -16.61 2.37 -1.40
C GLY A 53 -15.78 1.12 -1.75
N ALA A 54 -14.94 0.71 -0.79
CA ALA A 54 -14.11 -0.49 -0.90
C ALA A 54 -14.05 -1.19 0.46
N VAL A 55 -14.12 -2.51 0.43
CA VAL A 55 -13.85 -3.35 1.59
C VAL A 55 -12.46 -3.94 1.43
N TYR A 56 -11.56 -3.62 2.36
CA TYR A 56 -10.19 -4.14 2.34
C TYR A 56 -9.85 -4.80 3.68
N VAL A 57 -8.93 -5.76 3.61
CA VAL A 57 -8.32 -6.39 4.79
C VAL A 57 -6.83 -6.13 4.75
N ALA A 58 -6.30 -5.43 5.76
CA ALA A 58 -4.87 -5.21 5.89
C ALA A 58 -4.23 -6.36 6.69
N VAL A 59 -3.24 -7.03 6.08
CA VAL A 59 -2.43 -8.06 6.74
C VAL A 59 -1.01 -7.55 6.89
N CYS A 60 -0.55 -7.35 8.12
CA CYS A 60 0.82 -6.92 8.41
C CYS A 60 1.63 -8.05 9.06
N LEU A 61 2.92 -8.10 8.74
CA LEU A 61 3.91 -8.95 9.39
C LEU A 61 4.99 -8.06 10.03
N PRO A 62 5.27 -8.18 11.34
CA PRO A 62 4.54 -8.99 12.33
C PRO A 62 3.10 -8.47 12.54
N ALA A 63 2.27 -9.28 13.21
CA ALA A 63 0.82 -9.10 13.31
C ALA A 63 0.38 -7.63 13.51
N PHE A 64 -0.58 -7.19 12.69
CA PHE A 64 -1.16 -5.85 12.76
C PHE A 64 -1.76 -5.58 14.15
N SER A 65 -1.39 -4.45 14.77
CA SER A 65 -2.03 -3.93 15.97
C SER A 65 -2.40 -2.45 15.77
N PRO A 66 -3.66 -2.04 16.00
CA PRO A 66 -4.08 -0.65 15.92
C PRO A 66 -3.32 0.31 16.85
N GLN A 67 -2.69 -0.22 17.90
CA GLN A 67 -1.95 0.56 18.89
C GLN A 67 -0.53 0.91 18.42
N ILE A 68 0.07 0.05 17.59
CA ILE A 68 1.45 0.21 17.12
C ILE A 68 1.54 0.77 15.69
N VAL A 69 0.41 0.86 14.98
CA VAL A 69 0.40 1.41 13.62
C VAL A 69 0.64 2.92 13.64
N HIS A 70 1.64 3.38 12.90
CA HIS A 70 1.94 4.79 12.73
C HIS A 70 0.95 5.44 11.75
N ARG A 71 -0.20 5.90 12.27
CA ARG A 71 -1.17 6.71 11.50
C ARG A 71 -0.87 8.19 11.68
N GLU A 72 -0.78 8.92 10.57
CA GLU A 72 -0.90 10.37 10.63
C GLU A 72 -2.38 10.74 10.81
N ARG A 73 -2.61 11.77 11.64
CA ARG A 73 -3.91 12.41 11.80
C ARG A 73 -3.96 13.67 10.95
#